data_AF-A0A3M6VVM2-F1
#
_entry.id   AF-A0A3M6VVM2-F1
#
_cell.length_a   1.000
_cell.length_b   1.000
_cell.length_c   1.000
_cell.angle_alpha   90.00
_cell.angle_beta   90.00
_cell.angle_gamma   90.00
#
_symmetry.space_group_name_H-M   'P 1'
#
loop_
_entity.id
_entity.type
_entity.pdbx_description
1 polymer ?
#
loop_
_entity_poly.entity_id
_entity_poly.type
_entity_poly.pdbx_seq_one_letter_code
_entity_poly.pdbx_strand_id
1 'polypeptide(L)'
;MSLFEKDARLFEYDLDVGPHTPESPLYGQPITWKLTRVEAVASELQSIMYSDYNSSTTVLSNLDPSSDEFRYQRIEHEWLFAPYGKAERYQLVSKTQCNDNKREFAKYDRDPNNVLALSYGMVGFYDGLSLDVPIVNMLPGSVEETPSIGSRYKVEILVKVLDPRCTKRVFYRLKDGSTTTDDPVVMKTFVHVEDPETFCFCMKWKHDYNEELWESFLDMTPAVD
;
A
#
# COMPACT_ATOMS: atom_id res chain seq x y z
N MET A 1 -38.92 -21.76 -5.39
CA MET A 1 -38.16 -21.34 -4.21
C MET A 1 -37.38 -20.11 -4.62
N SER A 2 -37.64 -18.97 -3.98
CA SER A 2 -36.94 -17.72 -4.30
C SER A 2 -35.47 -17.81 -3.88
N LEU A 3 -34.59 -16.97 -4.45
CA LEU A 3 -33.17 -16.94 -4.08
C LEU A 3 -32.99 -16.69 -2.57
N PHE A 4 -33.78 -15.79 -1.99
CA PHE A 4 -33.80 -15.49 -0.56
C PHE A 4 -34.19 -16.70 0.32
N GLU A 5 -35.13 -17.53 -0.14
CA GLU A 5 -35.48 -18.77 0.55
C GLU A 5 -34.37 -19.82 0.48
N LYS A 6 -33.52 -19.75 -0.55
CA LYS A 6 -32.35 -20.62 -0.70
C LYS A 6 -31.21 -20.18 0.22
N ASP A 7 -30.92 -18.88 0.26
CA ASP A 7 -29.84 -18.33 1.08
C ASP A 7 -30.14 -18.41 2.58
N ALA A 8 -31.40 -18.16 2.98
CA ALA A 8 -31.84 -18.36 4.36
C ALA A 8 -31.69 -19.82 4.82
N ARG A 9 -31.99 -20.79 3.94
CA ARG A 9 -31.78 -22.21 4.23
C ARG A 9 -30.31 -22.61 4.29
N LEU A 10 -29.45 -21.99 3.49
CA LEU A 10 -28.00 -22.23 3.56
C LEU A 10 -27.45 -21.72 4.90
N PHE A 11 -27.88 -20.55 5.35
CA PHE A 11 -27.52 -20.02 6.67
C PHE A 11 -28.05 -20.90 7.82
N GLU A 12 -29.29 -21.39 7.72
CA GLU A 12 -29.87 -22.36 8.67
C GLU A 12 -29.05 -23.66 8.72
N TYR A 13 -28.69 -24.19 7.56
CA TYR A 13 -27.84 -25.37 7.45
C TYR A 13 -26.45 -25.14 8.06
N ASP A 14 -25.80 -24.01 7.74
CA ASP A 14 -24.47 -23.69 8.29
C ASP A 14 -24.49 -23.47 9.81
N LEU A 15 -25.61 -23.00 10.39
CA LEU A 15 -25.77 -22.92 11.84
C LEU A 15 -25.89 -24.29 12.51
N ASP A 16 -26.54 -25.26 11.85
CA ASP A 16 -26.79 -26.59 12.41
C ASP A 16 -25.65 -27.58 12.15
N VAL A 17 -24.96 -27.46 11.00
CA VAL A 17 -23.95 -28.44 10.54
C VAL A 17 -22.57 -27.84 10.29
N GLY A 18 -22.41 -26.53 10.48
CA GLY A 18 -21.13 -25.85 10.29
C GLY A 18 -20.05 -26.26 11.30
N PRO A 19 -18.77 -25.97 11.02
CA PRO A 19 -17.67 -26.31 11.90
C PRO A 19 -17.74 -25.51 13.21
N HIS A 20 -18.22 -26.14 14.28
CA HIS A 20 -18.15 -25.59 15.64
C HIS A 20 -16.75 -25.81 16.20
N THR A 21 -15.85 -24.86 15.96
CA THR A 21 -14.49 -24.90 16.52
C THR A 21 -14.51 -24.52 18.01
N PRO A 22 -13.63 -25.11 18.84
CA PRO A 22 -13.52 -24.76 20.27
C PRO A 22 -13.16 -23.29 20.53
N GLU A 23 -12.61 -22.61 19.53
CA GLU A 23 -12.26 -21.18 19.56
C GLU A 23 -13.45 -20.27 19.25
N SER A 24 -14.59 -20.82 18.83
CA SER A 24 -15.80 -20.05 18.55
C SER A 24 -16.47 -19.58 19.85
N PRO A 25 -16.88 -18.31 19.95
CA PRO A 25 -17.65 -17.79 21.09
C PRO A 25 -18.98 -18.52 21.34
N LEU A 26 -19.45 -19.29 20.35
CA LEU A 26 -20.72 -20.03 20.38
C LEU A 26 -20.53 -21.52 20.69
N TYR A 27 -19.30 -21.98 20.93
CA TYR A 27 -19.01 -23.40 21.19
C TYR A 27 -19.72 -23.90 22.46
N GLY A 28 -20.54 -24.95 22.31
CA GLY A 28 -21.30 -25.56 23.40
C GLY A 28 -22.50 -24.75 23.90
N GLN A 29 -22.86 -23.65 23.24
CA GLN A 29 -24.05 -22.86 23.57
C GLN A 29 -25.26 -23.34 22.74
N PRO A 30 -26.45 -23.48 23.34
CA PRO A 30 -27.67 -23.75 22.58
C PRO A 30 -28.06 -22.51 21.77
N ILE A 31 -27.92 -22.60 20.44
CA ILE A 31 -28.34 -21.54 19.53
C ILE A 31 -29.82 -21.73 19.21
N THR A 32 -30.66 -20.78 19.62
CA THR A 32 -32.07 -20.72 19.20
C THR A 32 -32.27 -19.57 18.22
N TRP A 33 -32.78 -19.86 17.03
CA TRP A 33 -33.13 -18.85 16.03
C TRP A 33 -34.65 -18.81 15.81
N LYS A 34 -35.14 -17.64 15.38
CA LYS A 34 -36.55 -17.43 15.03
C LYS A 34 -36.65 -16.63 13.74
N LEU A 35 -37.16 -17.25 12.69
CA LEU A 35 -37.43 -16.56 11.43
C LEU A 35 -38.75 -15.80 11.54
N THR A 36 -38.70 -14.47 11.41
CA THR A 36 -39.91 -13.63 11.33
C THR A 36 -39.96 -13.01 9.94
N ARG A 37 -41.05 -13.25 9.20
CA ARG A 37 -41.29 -12.59 7.92
C ARG A 37 -41.72 -11.15 8.21
N VAL A 38 -40.85 -10.20 7.91
CA VAL A 38 -41.16 -8.77 7.97
C VAL A 38 -41.52 -8.32 6.56
N GLU A 39 -42.64 -7.62 6.40
CA GLU A 39 -42.92 -6.92 5.14
C GLU A 39 -41.88 -5.82 4.98
N ALA A 40 -40.90 -6.05 4.09
CA ALA A 40 -39.84 -5.11 3.86
C ALA A 40 -40.41 -3.86 3.17
N VAL A 41 -40.32 -2.71 3.84
CA VAL A 41 -40.22 -1.43 3.13
C VAL A 41 -38.98 -1.55 2.26
N ALA A 42 -39.14 -1.35 0.94
CA ALA A 42 -38.06 -1.46 -0.03
C ALA A 42 -36.98 -0.41 0.27
N SER A 43 -36.05 -0.77 1.14
CA SER A 43 -34.79 -0.07 1.33
C SER A 43 -33.76 -0.81 0.51
N GLU A 44 -33.20 -0.14 -0.50
CA GLU A 44 -32.06 -0.66 -1.24
C GLU A 44 -30.91 -0.92 -0.27
N LEU A 45 -30.66 -2.19 0.05
CA LEU A 45 -29.45 -2.59 0.76
C LEU A 45 -28.29 -2.47 -0.24
N GLN A 46 -27.49 -1.42 -0.07
CA GLN A 46 -26.24 -1.28 -0.80
C GLN A 46 -25.19 -2.20 -0.17
N SER A 47 -24.54 -3.01 -1.01
CA SER A 47 -23.42 -3.84 -0.58
C SER A 47 -22.28 -2.94 -0.13
N ILE A 48 -21.86 -3.07 1.13
CA ILE A 48 -20.67 -2.40 1.63
C ILE A 48 -19.46 -3.11 1.03
N MET A 49 -18.80 -2.46 0.08
CA MET A 49 -17.55 -2.90 -0.54
C MET A 49 -16.36 -2.46 0.30
N TYR A 50 -15.19 -3.07 0.10
CA TYR A 50 -13.95 -2.66 0.78
C TYR A 50 -13.63 -1.17 0.56
N SER A 51 -14.08 -0.58 -0.55
CA SER A 51 -14.01 0.87 -0.85
C SER A 51 -14.83 1.76 0.07
N ASP A 52 -15.79 1.20 0.80
CA ASP A 52 -16.73 1.96 1.63
C ASP A 52 -16.19 2.16 3.05
N TYR A 53 -15.06 1.50 3.38
CA TYR A 53 -14.24 1.83 4.53
C TYR A 53 -13.43 3.09 4.23
N ASN A 54 -13.98 4.25 4.57
CA ASN A 54 -13.23 5.49 4.60
C ASN A 54 -12.21 5.46 5.77
N SER A 55 -10.99 4.99 5.51
CA SER A 55 -9.85 5.31 6.36
C SER A 55 -9.40 6.74 6.04
N SER A 56 -9.85 7.69 6.85
CA SER A 56 -9.44 9.08 6.80
C SER A 56 -7.92 9.25 6.92
N THR A 57 -7.33 9.92 5.92
CA THR A 57 -6.31 11.00 5.95
C THR A 57 -5.21 10.87 4.89
N THR A 58 -5.58 10.79 3.62
CA THR A 58 -4.80 11.45 2.55
C THR A 58 -5.76 11.68 1.39
N VAL A 59 -5.81 12.89 0.83
CA VAL A 59 -6.61 13.16 -0.37
C VAL A 59 -5.94 12.42 -1.51
N LEU A 60 -6.29 11.15 -1.68
CA LEU A 60 -5.65 10.21 -2.57
C LEU A 60 -6.11 10.44 -4.00
N SER A 61 -5.27 11.11 -4.79
CA SER A 61 -5.42 11.14 -6.24
C SER A 61 -4.95 9.79 -6.79
N ASN A 62 -5.89 9.04 -7.35
CA ASN A 62 -5.59 7.80 -8.08
C ASN A 62 -5.02 8.13 -9.47
N LEU A 63 -4.05 7.34 -9.92
CA LEU A 63 -3.46 7.41 -11.24
C LEU A 63 -4.19 6.46 -12.19
N ASP A 64 -4.38 6.93 -13.43
CA ASP A 64 -4.85 6.09 -14.52
C ASP A 64 -3.71 5.18 -15.01
N PRO A 65 -3.95 3.90 -15.35
CA PRO A 65 -2.93 3.00 -15.88
C PRO A 65 -2.25 3.50 -17.18
N SER A 66 -2.87 4.44 -17.90
CA SER A 66 -2.28 5.08 -19.07
C SER A 66 -1.42 6.30 -18.75
N SER A 67 -1.40 6.79 -17.50
CA SER A 67 -0.60 7.95 -17.10
C SER A 67 0.90 7.64 -17.11
N ASP A 68 1.71 8.67 -17.34
CA ASP A 68 3.16 8.54 -17.36
C ASP A 68 3.71 8.16 -15.99
N GLU A 69 3.16 8.69 -14.90
CA GLU A 69 3.57 8.34 -13.55
C GLU A 69 3.32 6.86 -13.26
N PHE A 70 2.18 6.30 -13.67
CA PHE A 70 1.94 4.86 -13.51
C PHE A 70 2.89 4.01 -14.37
N ARG A 71 3.12 4.40 -15.61
CA ARG A 71 3.95 3.61 -16.54
C ARG A 71 5.43 3.63 -16.18
N TYR A 72 5.93 4.78 -15.74
CA TYR A 72 7.36 5.01 -15.59
C TYR A 72 7.82 5.10 -14.13
N GLN A 73 6.95 5.52 -13.21
CA GLN A 73 7.29 5.74 -11.79
C GLN A 73 6.61 4.75 -10.83
N ARG A 74 6.14 3.62 -11.35
CA ARG A 74 5.68 2.47 -10.56
C ARG A 74 6.84 1.55 -10.23
N ILE A 75 6.93 1.12 -8.97
CA ILE A 75 7.92 0.12 -8.52
C ILE A 75 7.32 -1.28 -8.36
N GLU A 76 5.99 -1.36 -8.23
CA GLU A 76 5.26 -2.61 -8.05
C GLU A 76 4.86 -3.25 -9.37
N HIS A 77 4.60 -4.56 -9.38
CA HIS A 77 4.12 -5.25 -10.56
C HIS A 77 2.65 -4.89 -10.86
N GLU A 78 2.32 -4.83 -12.14
CA GLU A 78 0.98 -4.52 -12.65
C GLU A 78 -0.16 -5.38 -12.09
N TRP A 79 0.09 -6.65 -11.75
CA TRP A 79 -0.96 -7.57 -11.30
C TRP A 79 -1.61 -7.11 -9.98
N LEU A 80 -0.91 -6.29 -9.20
CA LEU A 80 -1.42 -5.68 -7.97
C LEU A 80 -2.50 -4.63 -8.23
N PHE A 81 -2.59 -4.12 -9.46
CA PHE A 81 -3.53 -3.09 -9.87
C PHE A 81 -4.66 -3.66 -10.75
N ALA A 82 -4.48 -4.84 -11.33
CA ALA A 82 -5.47 -5.45 -12.22
C ALA A 82 -6.42 -6.41 -11.47
N PRO A 83 -7.72 -6.49 -11.85
CA PRO A 83 -8.46 -5.55 -12.69
C PRO A 83 -9.11 -4.40 -11.90
N TYR A 84 -9.08 -4.45 -10.56
CA TYR A 84 -9.82 -3.53 -9.69
C TYR A 84 -8.94 -2.69 -8.76
N GLY A 85 -7.63 -2.96 -8.73
CA GLY A 85 -6.70 -2.17 -7.94
C GLY A 85 -6.47 -0.79 -8.57
N LYS A 86 -6.14 0.19 -7.74
CA LYS A 86 -5.79 1.54 -8.19
C LYS A 86 -4.40 1.87 -7.71
N ALA A 87 -3.66 2.60 -8.54
CA ALA A 87 -2.40 3.18 -8.13
C ALA A 87 -2.65 4.54 -7.51
N GLU A 88 -2.07 4.74 -6.34
CA GLU A 88 -2.06 5.99 -5.62
C GLU A 88 -0.89 6.83 -6.12
N ARG A 89 -1.17 8.12 -6.36
CA ARG A 89 -0.14 9.12 -6.61
C ARG A 89 0.52 9.47 -5.29
N TYR A 90 1.52 8.69 -4.90
CA TYR A 90 2.24 8.90 -3.65
C TYR A 90 3.26 10.03 -3.81
N GLN A 91 3.14 11.09 -3.00
CA GLN A 91 4.10 12.20 -3.02
C GLN A 91 5.20 11.96 -1.98
N LEU A 92 6.46 11.91 -2.42
CA LEU A 92 7.61 11.65 -1.54
C LEU A 92 7.77 12.76 -0.50
N VAL A 93 7.82 14.01 -0.96
CA VAL A 93 7.65 15.20 -0.13
C VAL A 93 6.16 15.55 -0.11
N SER A 94 5.52 15.37 1.05
CA SER A 94 4.07 15.53 1.16
C SER A 94 3.62 16.97 0.96
N LYS A 95 2.37 17.14 0.52
CA LYS A 95 1.73 18.45 0.39
C LYS A 95 1.74 19.25 1.69
N THR A 96 1.59 18.59 2.84
CA THR A 96 1.68 19.25 4.15
C THR A 96 3.07 19.84 4.35
N GLN A 97 4.12 19.06 4.08
CA GLN A 97 5.50 19.54 4.18
C GLN A 97 5.81 20.66 3.18
N CYS A 98 5.29 20.57 1.96
CA CYS A 98 5.38 21.65 0.98
C CYS A 98 4.70 22.95 1.45
N ASN A 99 3.61 22.84 2.20
CA ASN A 99 2.85 23.99 2.71
C ASN A 99 3.43 24.60 3.99
N ASP A 100 3.99 23.77 4.87
CA ASP A 100 4.58 24.22 6.12
C ASP A 100 5.97 24.83 5.88
N ASN A 101 6.72 24.26 4.93
CA ASN A 101 8.08 24.69 4.57
C ASN A 101 8.13 25.29 3.15
N LYS A 102 7.18 26.18 2.81
CA LYS A 102 7.02 26.74 1.45
C LYS A 102 8.30 27.31 0.83
N ARG A 103 9.19 27.89 1.63
CA ARG A 103 10.44 28.47 1.11
C ARG A 103 11.35 27.43 0.47
N GLU A 104 11.31 26.20 0.97
CA GLU A 104 12.20 25.13 0.56
C GLU A 104 11.50 24.12 -0.36
N PHE A 105 10.26 23.72 -0.01
CA PHE A 105 9.60 22.57 -0.63
C PHE A 105 8.43 22.89 -1.55
N ALA A 106 7.99 24.16 -1.66
CA ALA A 106 6.83 24.50 -2.51
C ALA A 106 7.02 24.11 -3.99
N LYS A 107 8.26 24.06 -4.48
CA LYS A 107 8.57 23.62 -5.84
C LYS A 107 8.17 22.17 -6.13
N TYR A 108 8.01 21.33 -5.10
CA TYR A 108 7.72 19.90 -5.25
C TYR A 108 6.23 19.52 -5.15
N ASP A 109 5.34 20.43 -4.72
CA ASP A 109 3.91 20.14 -4.47
C ASP A 109 3.18 19.57 -5.71
N ARG A 110 3.63 19.94 -6.92
CA ARG A 110 3.05 19.51 -8.19
C ARG A 110 4.08 18.95 -9.16
N ASP A 111 5.29 18.68 -8.68
CA ASP A 111 6.34 18.14 -9.53
C ASP A 111 6.06 16.66 -9.81
N PRO A 112 5.99 16.21 -11.08
CA PRO A 112 5.82 14.81 -11.41
C PRO A 112 7.02 13.95 -10.99
N ASN A 113 8.20 14.52 -10.73
CA ASN A 113 9.36 13.80 -10.22
C ASN A 113 9.34 13.66 -8.69
N ASN A 114 8.38 14.25 -7.99
CA ASN A 114 8.14 14.04 -6.56
C ASN A 114 7.10 12.92 -6.31
N VAL A 115 6.90 12.00 -7.27
CA VAL A 115 5.82 11.03 -7.26
C VAL A 115 6.33 9.59 -7.39
N LEU A 116 5.66 8.68 -6.71
CA LEU A 116 5.65 7.26 -7.02
C LEU A 116 4.22 6.80 -7.27
N ALA A 117 4.05 5.86 -8.20
CA ALA A 117 2.80 5.14 -8.37
C ALA A 117 2.83 3.87 -7.51
N LEU A 118 2.11 3.88 -6.38
CA LEU A 118 2.11 2.81 -5.39
C LEU A 118 0.71 2.23 -5.21
N SER A 119 0.61 0.95 -4.88
CA SER A 119 -0.64 0.38 -4.37
C SER A 119 -0.85 0.80 -2.91
N TYR A 120 -2.10 0.78 -2.46
CA TYR A 120 -2.45 1.02 -1.06
C TYR A 120 -1.61 0.19 -0.08
N GLY A 121 -1.34 -1.08 -0.42
CA GLY A 121 -0.53 -1.96 0.42
C GLY A 121 0.92 -1.48 0.56
N MET A 122 1.53 -0.98 -0.51
CA MET A 122 2.89 -0.44 -0.45
C MET A 122 2.93 0.93 0.22
N VAL A 123 1.92 1.77 0.03
CA VAL A 123 1.76 3.02 0.79
C VAL A 123 1.70 2.71 2.29
N GLY A 124 0.89 1.72 2.69
CA GLY A 124 0.84 1.26 4.07
C GLY A 124 2.20 0.77 4.62
N PHE A 125 2.98 0.07 3.80
CA PHE A 125 4.34 -0.35 4.18
C PHE A 125 5.33 0.81 4.27
N TYR A 126 5.17 1.85 3.44
CA TYR A 126 6.12 2.95 3.34
C TYR A 126 5.83 4.10 4.32
N ASP A 127 4.57 4.28 4.71
CA ASP A 127 4.14 5.27 5.70
C ASP A 127 3.87 4.67 7.09
N GLY A 128 3.81 3.34 7.22
CA GLY A 128 3.46 2.71 8.49
C GLY A 128 1.99 2.91 8.87
N LEU A 129 1.07 3.04 7.92
CA LEU A 129 -0.34 3.42 8.19
C LEU A 129 -1.12 2.45 9.11
N SER A 130 -0.65 1.22 9.28
CA SER A 130 -1.31 0.19 10.11
C SER A 130 -0.38 -0.45 11.13
N LEU A 131 0.81 0.12 11.33
CA LEU A 131 1.88 -0.43 12.17
C LEU A 131 2.57 0.71 12.93
N ASP A 132 3.35 0.37 13.95
CA ASP A 132 4.06 1.38 14.77
C ASP A 132 5.19 2.09 13.99
N VAL A 133 5.64 1.50 12.88
CA VAL A 133 6.77 1.98 12.08
C VAL A 133 6.63 1.52 10.62
N PRO A 134 7.14 2.29 9.63
CA PRO A 134 7.22 1.82 8.24
C PRO A 134 7.99 0.50 8.11
N ILE A 135 7.49 -0.45 7.32
CA ILE A 135 8.21 -1.71 7.03
C ILE A 135 9.28 -1.48 5.97
N VAL A 136 9.02 -0.57 5.03
CA VAL A 136 9.87 -0.31 3.88
C VAL A 136 10.49 1.08 4.03
N ASN A 137 11.77 1.19 3.69
CA ASN A 137 12.44 2.46 3.43
C ASN A 137 13.11 2.39 2.05
N MET A 138 13.16 3.51 1.31
CA MET A 138 13.65 3.52 -0.07
C MET A 138 14.69 4.61 -0.26
N LEU A 139 15.82 4.28 -0.88
CA LEU A 139 16.90 5.22 -1.17
C LEU A 139 17.16 5.24 -2.68
N PRO A 140 17.45 6.41 -3.30
CA PRO A 140 17.92 6.44 -4.66
C PRO A 140 19.28 5.73 -4.78
N GLY A 141 19.41 4.88 -5.80
CA GLY A 141 20.64 4.22 -6.19
C GLY A 141 21.33 4.94 -7.35
N SER A 142 21.92 4.16 -8.27
CA SER A 142 22.54 4.70 -9.48
C SER A 142 21.53 5.35 -10.44
N VAL A 143 21.96 6.40 -11.12
CA VAL A 143 21.22 7.07 -12.19
C VAL A 143 21.96 6.81 -13.51
N GLU A 144 21.24 6.44 -14.55
CA GLU A 144 21.84 6.30 -15.88
C GLU A 144 22.33 7.67 -16.40
N GLU A 145 23.52 7.72 -17.00
CA GLU A 145 24.12 8.96 -17.51
C GLU A 145 23.33 9.58 -18.67
N THR A 146 22.59 8.74 -19.41
CA THR A 146 21.81 9.15 -20.58
C THR A 146 20.35 8.70 -20.45
N PRO A 147 19.39 9.43 -21.02
CA PRO A 147 17.99 8.99 -21.05
C PRO A 147 17.85 7.61 -21.72
N SER A 148 17.12 6.70 -21.08
CA SER A 148 16.85 5.36 -21.61
C SER A 148 15.48 5.24 -22.28
N ILE A 149 14.50 6.05 -21.88
CA ILE A 149 13.16 6.05 -22.48
C ILE A 149 12.72 7.47 -22.79
N GLY A 150 12.79 7.85 -24.07
CA GLY A 150 12.47 9.22 -24.49
C GLY A 150 13.38 10.24 -23.80
N SER A 151 12.78 11.18 -23.07
CA SER A 151 13.48 12.17 -22.23
C SER A 151 13.82 11.67 -20.82
N ARG A 152 13.42 10.45 -20.45
CA ARG A 152 13.50 9.96 -19.06
C ARG A 152 14.77 9.17 -18.79
N TYR A 153 15.34 9.41 -17.62
CA TYR A 153 16.49 8.71 -17.07
C TYR A 153 16.00 7.59 -16.17
N LYS A 154 16.65 6.43 -16.25
CA LYS A 154 16.42 5.36 -15.29
C LYS A 154 17.14 5.69 -13.99
N VAL A 155 16.40 5.58 -12.89
CA VAL A 155 16.91 5.71 -11.52
C VAL A 155 16.70 4.37 -10.82
N GLU A 156 17.78 3.76 -10.37
CA GLU A 156 17.74 2.61 -9.48
C GLU A 156 17.19 3.04 -8.12
N ILE A 157 16.39 2.19 -7.48
CA ILE A 157 15.89 2.40 -6.13
C ILE A 157 16.30 1.21 -5.29
N LEU A 158 16.97 1.47 -4.17
CA LEU A 158 17.25 0.50 -3.13
C LEU A 158 16.05 0.46 -2.18
N VAL A 159 15.38 -0.69 -2.11
CA VAL A 159 14.24 -0.95 -1.23
C VAL A 159 14.75 -1.75 -0.04
N LYS A 160 14.89 -1.08 1.10
CA LYS A 160 15.32 -1.65 2.39
C LYS A 160 14.08 -2.05 3.19
N VAL A 161 14.13 -3.21 3.83
CA VAL A 161 13.06 -3.72 4.68
C VAL A 161 13.53 -3.75 6.14
N LEU A 162 12.72 -3.24 7.06
CA LEU A 162 13.06 -3.20 8.49
C LEU A 162 13.23 -4.60 9.08
N ASP A 163 12.32 -5.52 8.72
CA ASP A 163 12.29 -6.90 9.22
C ASP A 163 12.58 -7.90 8.09
N PRO A 164 13.62 -8.75 8.20
CA PRO A 164 13.93 -9.78 7.22
C PRO A 164 12.77 -10.74 6.89
N ARG A 165 11.84 -10.94 7.83
CA ARG A 165 10.64 -11.78 7.61
C ARG A 165 9.70 -11.18 6.54
N CYS A 166 9.77 -9.88 6.35
CA CYS A 166 8.98 -9.15 5.35
C CYS A 166 9.65 -9.11 3.97
N THR A 167 10.95 -9.40 3.84
CA THR A 167 11.72 -9.28 2.59
C THR A 167 11.04 -9.98 1.41
N LYS A 168 10.68 -11.27 1.57
CA LYS A 168 10.03 -12.04 0.49
C LYS A 168 8.69 -11.44 0.09
N ARG A 169 7.92 -10.96 1.07
CA ARG A 169 6.60 -10.37 0.85
C ARG A 169 6.70 -9.04 0.09
N VAL A 170 7.69 -8.22 0.42
CA VAL A 170 7.94 -6.96 -0.30
C VAL A 170 8.49 -7.24 -1.70
N PHE A 171 9.46 -8.15 -1.84
CA PHE A 171 10.08 -8.46 -3.12
C PHE A 171 9.08 -9.00 -4.16
N TYR A 172 8.17 -9.89 -3.77
CA TYR A 172 7.14 -10.45 -4.66
C TYR A 172 6.20 -9.37 -5.26
N ARG A 173 6.14 -8.19 -4.63
CA ARG A 173 5.33 -7.07 -5.11
C ARG A 173 6.05 -6.22 -6.14
N LEU A 174 7.39 -6.21 -6.14
CA LEU A 174 8.16 -5.37 -7.04
C LEU A 174 8.00 -5.83 -8.49
N LYS A 175 8.11 -4.88 -9.42
CA LYS A 175 7.95 -5.14 -10.85
C LYS A 175 9.07 -6.00 -11.43
N ASP A 176 8.81 -6.54 -12.61
CA ASP A 176 9.81 -7.25 -13.41
C ASP A 176 11.09 -6.44 -13.60
N GLY A 177 12.23 -7.14 -13.53
CA GLY A 177 13.55 -6.54 -13.55
C GLY A 177 14.06 -6.09 -12.17
N SER A 178 13.28 -6.24 -11.11
CA SER A 178 13.76 -6.07 -9.73
C SER A 178 14.64 -7.25 -9.29
N THR A 179 15.67 -7.00 -8.48
CA THR A 179 16.64 -8.03 -8.05
C THR A 179 16.92 -7.96 -6.55
N THR A 180 17.45 -9.03 -5.97
CA THR A 180 18.02 -9.00 -4.63
C THR A 180 19.44 -8.40 -4.65
N THR A 181 19.95 -8.01 -3.49
CA THR A 181 21.36 -7.61 -3.32
C THR A 181 22.09 -8.60 -2.43
N ASP A 182 23.37 -8.36 -2.15
CA ASP A 182 24.14 -9.14 -1.17
C ASP A 182 23.67 -8.90 0.27
N ASP A 183 22.98 -7.78 0.52
CA ASP A 183 22.31 -7.52 1.78
C ASP A 183 20.91 -8.21 1.78
N PRO A 184 20.65 -9.11 2.75
CA PRO A 184 19.41 -9.90 2.80
C PRO A 184 18.14 -9.08 3.04
N VAL A 185 18.25 -7.80 3.44
CA VAL A 185 17.10 -6.91 3.64
C VAL A 185 17.00 -5.80 2.60
N VAL A 186 17.87 -5.81 1.58
CA VAL A 186 17.87 -4.79 0.52
C VAL A 186 17.63 -5.43 -0.84
N MET A 187 16.68 -4.85 -1.58
CA MET A 187 16.37 -5.19 -2.96
C MET A 187 16.57 -3.98 -3.87
N LYS A 188 16.69 -4.24 -5.17
CA LYS A 188 16.81 -3.23 -6.22
C LYS A 188 15.57 -3.25 -7.10
N THR A 189 15.03 -2.08 -7.36
CA THR A 189 14.05 -1.83 -8.42
C THR A 189 14.46 -0.56 -9.15
N PHE A 190 13.61 -0.01 -9.99
CA PHE A 190 13.93 1.21 -10.74
C PHE A 190 12.68 1.97 -11.13
N VAL A 191 12.83 3.24 -11.51
CA VAL A 191 11.82 4.05 -12.20
C VAL A 191 12.46 4.79 -13.36
N HIS A 192 11.64 5.40 -14.22
CA HIS A 192 12.11 6.36 -15.22
C HIS A 192 11.46 7.72 -14.94
N VAL A 193 12.30 8.75 -14.82
CA VAL A 193 11.89 10.12 -14.45
C VAL A 193 12.54 11.13 -15.39
N GLU A 194 11.91 12.28 -15.57
CA GLU A 194 12.43 13.33 -16.46
C GLU A 194 13.53 14.15 -15.78
N ASP A 195 13.40 14.38 -14.47
CA ASP A 195 14.37 15.06 -13.64
C ASP A 195 14.85 14.11 -12.52
N PRO A 196 15.96 13.38 -12.73
CA PRO A 196 16.49 12.48 -11.72
C PRO A 196 17.05 13.22 -10.50
N GLU A 197 17.50 14.47 -10.63
CA GLU A 197 18.01 15.24 -9.49
C GLU A 197 16.89 15.53 -8.50
N THR A 198 15.75 16.04 -9.00
CA THR A 198 14.57 16.29 -8.18
C THR A 198 14.03 15.00 -7.57
N PHE A 199 13.91 13.92 -8.37
CA PHE A 199 13.43 12.65 -7.85
C PHE A 199 14.31 12.09 -6.73
N CYS A 200 15.64 12.07 -6.94
CA CYS A 200 16.58 11.58 -5.94
C CYS A 200 16.55 12.43 -4.67
N PHE A 201 16.43 13.76 -4.80
CA PHE A 201 16.29 14.64 -3.64
C PHE A 201 15.03 14.30 -2.84
N CYS A 202 13.87 14.24 -3.50
CA CYS A 202 12.60 13.96 -2.85
C CYS A 202 12.57 12.57 -2.19
N MET A 203 13.14 11.56 -2.85
CA MET A 203 13.25 10.21 -2.29
C MET A 203 14.18 10.18 -1.08
N LYS A 204 15.34 10.83 -1.16
CA LYS A 204 16.26 10.94 -0.03
C LYS A 204 15.64 11.67 1.16
N TRP A 205 14.89 12.74 0.91
CA TRP A 205 14.16 13.43 1.97
C TRP A 205 13.19 12.47 2.71
N LYS A 206 12.41 11.68 1.96
CA LYS A 206 11.49 10.70 2.55
C LYS A 206 12.24 9.56 3.25
N HIS A 207 13.37 9.14 2.70
CA HIS A 207 14.26 8.15 3.31
C HIS A 207 14.70 8.58 4.70
N ASP A 208 15.25 9.79 4.79
CA ASP A 208 15.81 10.32 6.04
C ASP A 208 14.71 10.47 7.10
N TYR A 209 13.51 10.94 6.69
CA TYR A 209 12.34 10.96 7.56
C TYR A 209 11.95 9.58 8.10
N ASN A 210 11.94 8.55 7.24
CA ASN A 210 11.61 7.19 7.66
C ASN A 210 12.73 6.55 8.50
N GLU A 211 14.00 6.88 8.26
CA GLU A 211 15.12 6.37 9.05
C GLU A 211 15.06 6.90 10.49
N GLU A 212 14.70 8.18 10.70
CA GLU A 212 14.45 8.73 12.04
C GLU A 212 13.34 7.96 12.78
N LEU A 213 12.27 7.58 12.06
CA LEU A 213 11.20 6.75 12.64
C LEU A 213 11.69 5.34 12.99
N TRP A 214 12.56 4.76 12.17
CA TRP A 214 13.14 3.44 12.41
C TRP A 214 14.07 3.47 13.64
N GLU A 215 14.96 4.45 13.73
CA GLU A 215 15.86 4.63 14.88
C GLU A 215 15.06 4.79 16.17
N SER A 216 14.07 5.68 16.17
CA SER A 216 13.19 5.93 17.32
C SER A 216 12.45 4.66 17.77
N PHE A 217 11.94 3.87 16.83
CA PHE A 217 11.25 2.62 17.12
C PHE A 217 12.19 1.56 17.72
N LEU A 218 13.39 1.41 17.16
CA LEU A 218 14.39 0.45 17.64
C LEU A 218 14.92 0.80 19.03
N ASP A 219 15.11 2.09 19.32
CA ASP A 219 15.54 2.57 20.64
C ASP A 219 14.49 2.31 21.74
N MET A 220 13.19 2.33 21.38
CA MET A 220 12.11 2.02 22.31
C MET A 220 11.87 0.52 22.52
N THR A 221 12.44 -0.34 21.68
CA THR A 221 12.25 -1.78 21.76
C THR A 221 13.37 -2.39 22.61
N PRO A 222 13.10 -2.86 23.85
CA PRO A 222 14.15 -3.47 24.66
C PRO A 222 14.70 -4.71 23.95
N ALA A 223 16.03 -4.89 23.97
CA ALA A 223 16.67 -6.09 23.49
C ALA A 223 16.08 -7.30 24.25
N VAL A 224 15.34 -8.13 23.53
CA VAL A 224 14.84 -9.39 24.08
C VAL A 224 16.01 -10.37 24.01
N ASP A 225 16.74 -10.52 25.11
CA ASP A 225 17.71 -11.60 25.36
C ASP A 225 17.01 -12.97 25.47
#